data_AF-A0A957YYD6-F1
#
_entry.id   AF-A0A957YYD6-F1
#
_cell.length_a   1.000
_cell.length_b   1.000
_cell.length_c   1.000
_cell.angle_alpha   90.00
_cell.angle_beta   90.00
_cell.angle_gamma   90.00
#
_symmetry.space_group_name_H-M   'P 1'
#
loop_
_entity.id
_entity.type
_entity.pdbx_description
1 polymer ?
#
loop_
_entity_poly.entity_id
_entity_poly.type
_entity_poly.pdbx_seq_one_letter_code
_entity_poly.pdbx_strand_id
1 'polypeptide(L)'
;GIVVSRSIRVAGDEMNEDIMNYARQKYSLLIGERMAERCKIEIGSAYPMEQERTMILRGRNLVTGLPEAVEVSSVEIREALSISVDVIIDAVKATLDETPPELVADLMEYGIVLAGGGALLQGLAQRLQDETRMHVYVADNPLTAVVMGTGMILEKPEFYRETLTSMQRKSTVR
;
A
#
# COMPACT_ATOMS: atom_id res chain seq x y z
N GLY A 1 -4.61 -20.89 11.91
CA GLY A 1 -5.65 -20.60 10.89
C GLY A 1 -5.88 -19.11 10.80
N ILE A 2 -6.58 -18.62 9.77
CA ILE A 2 -6.94 -17.21 9.62
C ILE A 2 -8.08 -16.90 10.60
N VAL A 3 -7.97 -15.83 11.39
CA VAL A 3 -9.00 -15.43 12.36
C VAL A 3 -9.92 -14.38 11.77
N VAL A 4 -9.38 -13.23 11.37
CA VAL A 4 -10.08 -12.17 10.64
C VAL A 4 -9.30 -11.88 9.36
N SER A 5 -10.01 -11.61 8.27
CA SER A 5 -9.40 -11.23 7.00
C SER A 5 -10.28 -10.24 6.26
N ARG A 6 -9.66 -9.16 5.77
CA ARG A 6 -10.29 -8.13 4.95
C ARG A 6 -9.49 -7.93 3.67
N SER A 7 -10.19 -7.73 2.56
CA SER A 7 -9.58 -7.43 1.27
C SER A 7 -10.26 -6.24 0.65
N ILE A 8 -9.46 -5.24 0.31
CA ILE A 8 -9.87 -4.02 -0.39
C ILE A 8 -9.19 -4.00 -1.77
N ARG A 9 -9.81 -3.31 -2.73
CA ARG A 9 -9.26 -3.10 -4.07
C ARG A 9 -8.51 -1.78 -4.18
N VAL A 10 -7.77 -1.42 -3.13
CA VAL A 10 -6.95 -0.20 -3.08
C VAL A 10 -5.53 -0.60 -2.72
N ALA A 11 -4.59 -0.29 -3.62
CA ALA A 11 -3.20 -0.69 -3.54
C ALA A 11 -2.34 0.26 -4.40
N GLY A 12 -1.21 -0.26 -4.93
CA GLY A 12 -0.26 0.53 -5.70
C GLY A 12 -0.83 1.15 -6.99
N ASP A 13 -1.79 0.50 -7.65
CA ASP A 13 -2.38 1.01 -8.90
C ASP A 13 -3.27 2.22 -8.62
N GLU A 14 -4.14 2.15 -7.61
CA GLU A 14 -4.96 3.29 -7.16
C GLU A 14 -4.09 4.48 -6.71
N MET A 15 -2.97 4.22 -6.02
CA MET A 15 -2.00 5.27 -5.69
C MET A 15 -1.40 5.96 -6.93
N ASN A 16 -1.23 5.22 -8.03
CA ASN A 16 -0.80 5.83 -9.29
C ASN A 16 -1.92 6.69 -9.89
N GLU A 17 -3.16 6.22 -9.83
CA GLU A 17 -4.33 6.98 -10.28
C GLU A 17 -4.49 8.29 -9.49
N ASP A 18 -4.29 8.25 -8.17
CA ASP A 18 -4.31 9.44 -7.30
C ASP A 18 -3.29 10.49 -7.77
N ILE A 19 -2.05 10.09 -8.06
CA ILE A 19 -1.00 11.00 -8.56
C ILE A 19 -1.38 11.55 -9.95
N MET A 20 -1.90 10.71 -10.84
CA MET A 20 -2.35 11.14 -12.17
C MET A 20 -3.50 12.15 -12.08
N ASN A 21 -4.45 11.91 -11.19
CA ASN A 21 -5.60 12.77 -10.95
C ASN A 21 -5.17 14.10 -10.32
N TYR A 22 -4.25 14.07 -9.37
CA TYR A 22 -3.68 15.27 -8.75
C TYR A 22 -2.97 16.16 -9.79
N ALA A 23 -2.11 15.57 -10.63
CA ALA A 23 -1.44 16.30 -11.72
C ALA A 23 -2.44 16.91 -12.72
N ARG A 24 -3.50 16.17 -13.05
CA ARG A 24 -4.59 16.64 -13.93
C ARG A 24 -5.33 17.82 -13.32
N GLN A 25 -5.71 17.75 -12.05
CA GLN A 25 -6.55 18.76 -11.40
C GLN A 25 -5.77 20.03 -11.05
N LYS A 26 -4.57 19.89 -10.49
CA LYS A 26 -3.78 21.04 -10.01
C LYS A 26 -3.01 21.75 -11.12
N TYR A 27 -2.46 20.99 -12.06
CA TYR A 27 -1.55 21.50 -13.08
C TYR A 27 -2.09 21.43 -14.51
N SER A 28 -3.32 20.92 -14.69
CA SER A 28 -3.85 20.61 -16.02
C SER A 28 -2.90 19.73 -16.84
N LEU A 29 -2.10 18.88 -16.18
CA LEU A 29 -1.06 18.07 -16.78
C LEU A 29 -1.51 16.61 -16.85
N LEU A 30 -1.61 16.06 -18.05
CA LEU A 30 -1.86 14.64 -18.27
C LEU A 30 -0.54 13.88 -18.29
N ILE A 31 -0.31 13.09 -17.25
CA ILE A 31 0.83 12.17 -17.14
C ILE A 31 0.37 10.72 -17.35
N GLY A 32 1.27 9.85 -17.77
CA GLY A 32 1.01 8.41 -17.88
C GLY A 32 1.37 7.65 -16.60
N GLU A 33 0.87 6.43 -16.48
CA GLU A 33 1.06 5.54 -15.33
C GLU A 33 2.54 5.34 -14.97
N ARG A 34 3.43 5.16 -15.96
CA ARG A 34 4.87 5.02 -15.71
C ARG A 34 5.50 6.24 -15.02
N MET A 35 5.00 7.44 -15.32
CA MET A 35 5.46 8.67 -14.67
C MET A 35 4.92 8.76 -13.24
N ALA A 36 3.66 8.37 -13.04
CA ALA A 36 3.04 8.31 -11.72
C ALA A 36 3.75 7.30 -10.80
N GLU A 37 4.01 6.08 -11.29
CA GLU A 37 4.75 5.05 -10.54
C GLU A 37 6.16 5.53 -10.16
N ARG A 38 6.87 6.14 -11.11
CA ARG A 38 8.20 6.68 -10.85
C ARG A 38 8.16 7.78 -9.79
N CYS A 39 7.16 8.66 -9.84
CA CYS A 39 6.93 9.68 -8.83
C CYS A 39 6.67 9.08 -7.45
N LYS A 40 5.79 8.08 -7.39
CA LYS A 40 5.47 7.33 -6.17
C LYS A 40 6.71 6.69 -5.54
N ILE A 41 7.59 6.09 -6.34
CA ILE A 41 8.83 5.47 -5.85
C ILE A 41 9.86 6.51 -5.39
N GLU A 42 10.05 7.61 -6.13
CA GLU A 42 11.11 8.58 -5.86
C GLU A 42 10.79 9.53 -4.69
N ILE A 43 9.56 10.05 -4.64
CA ILE A 43 9.14 11.11 -3.70
C ILE A 43 7.81 10.83 -3.00
N GLY A 44 7.19 9.67 -3.23
CA GLY A 44 5.94 9.29 -2.56
C GLY A 44 6.16 8.99 -1.07
N SER A 45 5.33 9.60 -0.22
CA SER A 45 5.35 9.38 1.22
C SER A 45 3.93 9.36 1.81
N ALA A 46 3.73 8.56 2.85
CA ALA A 46 2.53 8.50 3.68
C ALA A 46 2.69 9.26 5.01
N TYR A 47 3.88 9.81 5.28
CA TYR A 47 4.20 10.55 6.51
C TYR A 47 5.15 11.72 6.19
N PRO A 48 5.14 12.81 6.98
CA PRO A 48 6.13 13.87 6.89
C PRO A 48 7.57 13.34 6.86
N MET A 49 8.36 13.78 5.89
CA MET A 49 9.76 13.39 5.75
C MET A 49 10.66 14.39 6.47
N GLU A 50 11.80 13.94 6.99
CA GLU A 50 12.82 14.84 7.56
C GLU A 50 13.32 15.87 6.54
N GLN A 51 13.46 15.43 5.29
CA GLN A 51 13.80 16.28 4.17
C GLN A 51 12.82 16.02 3.01
N GLU A 52 11.97 17.01 2.76
CA GLU A 52 11.07 17.00 1.60
C GLU A 52 11.89 17.08 0.30
N ARG A 53 11.40 16.39 -0.73
CA ARG A 53 12.06 16.26 -2.04
C ARG A 53 11.18 16.84 -3.13
N THR A 54 11.79 17.17 -4.26
CA THR A 54 11.05 17.57 -5.46
C THR A 54 11.39 16.67 -6.63
N MET A 55 10.47 16.56 -7.58
CA MET A 55 10.64 15.83 -8.83
C MET A 55 9.94 16.59 -9.96
N ILE A 56 10.44 16.42 -11.20
CA ILE A 56 9.79 16.96 -12.39
C ILE A 56 8.85 15.92 -12.99
N LEU A 57 7.55 16.22 -13.02
CA LEU A 57 6.56 15.50 -13.81
C LEU A 57 6.56 16.01 -15.24
N ARG A 58 6.55 15.08 -16.20
CA ARG A 58 6.47 15.41 -17.63
C ARG A 58 5.23 14.79 -18.23
N GLY A 59 4.48 15.57 -18.98
CA GLY A 59 3.21 15.15 -19.55
C GLY A 59 2.74 16.06 -20.66
N ARG A 60 1.46 15.92 -21.01
CA ARG A 60 0.78 16.78 -21.98
C ARG A 60 -0.08 17.79 -21.22
N ASN A 61 0.13 19.07 -21.44
CA ASN A 61 -0.78 20.09 -20.92
C ASN A 61 -2.14 19.96 -21.63
N LEU A 62 -3.22 19.91 -20.85
CA LEU A 62 -4.60 19.72 -21.33
C LEU A 62 -5.21 21.00 -21.93
N VAL A 63 -4.69 22.17 -21.56
CA VAL A 63 -5.09 23.48 -22.08
C VAL A 63 -4.41 23.74 -23.43
N THR A 64 -3.09 23.61 -23.51
CA THR A 64 -2.32 23.93 -24.73
C THR A 64 -2.17 22.74 -25.67
N GLY A 65 -2.30 21.52 -25.16
CA GLY A 65 -2.09 20.29 -25.90
C GLY A 65 -0.62 19.92 -26.12
N LEU A 66 0.33 20.74 -25.66
CA LEU A 66 1.76 20.57 -25.88
C LEU A 66 2.46 19.84 -24.71
N PRO A 67 3.65 19.25 -24.94
CA PRO A 67 4.45 18.70 -23.86
C PRO A 67 4.87 19.78 -22.85
N GLU A 68 4.67 19.51 -21.57
CA GLU A 68 5.01 20.40 -20.46
C GLU A 68 5.67 19.63 -19.31
N ALA A 69 6.46 20.35 -18.52
CA ALA A 69 7.14 19.83 -17.35
C ALA A 69 6.83 20.72 -16.13
N VAL A 70 6.42 20.09 -15.03
CA VAL A 70 6.06 20.76 -13.77
C VAL A 70 6.88 20.15 -12.65
N GLU A 71 7.45 20.99 -11.79
CA GLU A 71 8.09 20.56 -10.56
C GLU A 71 7.02 20.35 -9.47
N VAL A 72 7.06 19.18 -8.83
CA VAL A 72 6.17 18.82 -7.72
C VAL A 72 6.99 18.41 -6.51
N SER A 73 6.44 18.67 -5.32
CA SER A 73 7.08 18.30 -4.04
C SER A 73 6.50 17.01 -3.43
N SER A 74 7.25 16.35 -2.56
CA SER A 74 6.79 15.20 -1.78
C SER A 74 5.60 15.52 -0.87
N VAL A 75 5.43 16.78 -0.45
CA VAL A 75 4.26 17.25 0.31
C VAL A 75 2.98 17.14 -0.53
N GLU A 76 3.06 17.56 -1.79
CA GLU A 76 1.95 17.50 -2.73
C GLU A 76 1.61 16.07 -3.13
N ILE A 77 2.63 15.23 -3.34
CA ILE A 77 2.41 13.82 -3.63
C ILE A 77 1.83 13.10 -2.43
N ARG A 78 2.23 13.46 -1.20
CA ARG A 78 1.63 12.95 0.03
C ARG A 78 0.16 13.34 0.15
N GLU A 79 -0.21 14.56 -0.21
CA GLU A 79 -1.61 15.00 -0.28
C GLU A 79 -2.39 14.20 -1.33
N ALA A 80 -1.82 13.97 -2.51
CA ALA A 80 -2.45 13.14 -3.54
C ALA A 80 -2.70 11.71 -3.04
N LEU A 81 -1.69 11.10 -2.42
CA LEU A 81 -1.72 9.72 -1.93
C LEU A 81 -2.59 9.52 -0.69
N SER A 82 -2.99 10.57 0.02
CA SER A 82 -3.73 10.43 1.28
C SER A 82 -5.06 9.70 1.09
N ILE A 83 -5.70 9.87 -0.07
CA ILE A 83 -6.97 9.21 -0.41
C ILE A 83 -6.82 7.69 -0.34
N SER A 84 -5.89 7.10 -1.09
CA SER A 84 -5.62 5.66 -1.05
C SER A 84 -5.06 5.19 0.28
N VAL A 85 -4.17 5.98 0.90
CA VAL A 85 -3.53 5.63 2.18
C VAL A 85 -4.55 5.57 3.32
N ASP A 86 -5.46 6.52 3.40
CA ASP A 86 -6.49 6.56 4.45
C ASP A 86 -7.44 5.35 4.31
N VAL A 87 -7.80 4.95 3.09
CA VAL A 87 -8.60 3.72 2.87
C VAL A 87 -7.86 2.46 3.36
N ILE A 88 -6.55 2.39 3.16
CA ILE A 88 -5.73 1.28 3.68
C ILE A 88 -5.71 1.29 5.21
N ILE A 89 -5.51 2.46 5.83
CA ILE A 89 -5.49 2.63 7.28
C ILE A 89 -6.84 2.24 7.89
N ASP A 90 -7.94 2.71 7.31
CA ASP A 90 -9.29 2.40 7.78
C ASP A 90 -9.59 0.90 7.67
N ALA A 91 -9.13 0.24 6.61
CA ALA A 91 -9.26 -1.21 6.48
C ALA A 91 -8.45 -1.96 7.56
N VAL A 92 -7.26 -1.49 7.92
CA VAL A 92 -6.46 -2.05 9.02
C VAL A 92 -7.19 -1.87 10.35
N LYS A 93 -7.67 -0.65 10.64
CA LYS A 93 -8.39 -0.35 11.89
C LYS A 93 -9.66 -1.18 12.02
N ALA A 94 -10.47 -1.26 10.97
CA ALA A 94 -11.66 -2.12 10.95
C ALA A 94 -11.33 -3.61 11.16
N THR A 95 -10.16 -4.07 10.70
CA THR A 95 -9.73 -5.46 10.95
C THR A 95 -9.32 -5.67 12.40
N LEU A 96 -8.68 -4.69 13.03
CA LEU A 96 -8.33 -4.73 14.46
C LEU A 96 -9.59 -4.70 15.33
N ASP A 97 -10.58 -3.89 14.99
CA ASP A 97 -11.85 -3.78 15.73
C ASP A 97 -12.67 -5.09 15.71
N GLU A 98 -12.57 -5.86 14.63
CA GLU A 98 -13.22 -7.18 14.49
C GLU A 98 -12.40 -8.32 15.12
N THR A 99 -11.16 -8.06 15.52
CA THR A 99 -10.27 -9.08 16.08
C THR A 99 -10.67 -9.40 17.52
N PRO A 100 -10.82 -10.70 17.89
CA PRO A 100 -11.15 -11.09 19.25
C PRO A 100 -10.17 -10.51 20.29
N PRO A 101 -10.64 -9.98 21.43
CA PRO A 101 -9.80 -9.29 22.41
C PRO A 101 -8.60 -10.11 22.90
N GLU A 102 -8.75 -11.43 22.98
CA GLU A 102 -7.67 -12.34 23.37
C GLU A 102 -6.46 -12.31 22.43
N LEU A 103 -6.66 -11.95 21.16
CA LEU A 103 -5.58 -11.81 20.16
C LEU A 103 -5.09 -10.37 20.02
N VAL A 104 -5.92 -9.39 20.39
CA VAL A 104 -5.52 -7.98 20.38
C VAL A 104 -4.36 -7.75 21.36
N ALA A 105 -4.37 -8.42 22.52
CA ALA A 105 -3.26 -8.35 23.47
C ALA A 105 -1.93 -8.81 22.86
N ASP A 106 -1.94 -9.92 22.11
CA ASP A 106 -0.77 -10.41 21.38
C ASP A 106 -0.32 -9.41 20.30
N LEU A 107 -1.26 -8.81 19.55
CA LEU A 107 -0.93 -7.79 18.54
C LEU A 107 -0.30 -6.53 19.15
N MET A 108 -0.68 -6.16 20.37
CA MET A 108 -0.05 -5.04 21.07
C MET A 108 1.40 -5.35 21.48
N GLU A 109 1.72 -6.62 21.77
CA GLU A 109 3.08 -7.06 22.11
C GLU A 109 3.96 -7.25 20.86
N TYR A 110 3.44 -7.95 19.85
CA TYR A 110 4.22 -8.35 18.67
C TYR A 110 4.13 -7.37 17.50
N GLY A 111 3.06 -6.59 17.40
CA GLY A 111 2.86 -5.59 16.36
C GLY A 111 2.29 -6.12 15.03
N ILE A 112 2.30 -5.24 14.03
CA ILE A 112 1.77 -5.44 12.67
C ILE A 112 2.93 -5.53 11.68
N VAL A 113 2.93 -6.55 10.85
CA VAL A 113 3.93 -6.73 9.78
C VAL A 113 3.37 -6.29 8.44
N LEU A 114 4.08 -5.39 7.75
CA LEU A 114 3.76 -4.99 6.38
C LEU A 114 4.57 -5.81 5.38
N ALA A 115 3.89 -6.33 4.35
CA ALA A 115 4.49 -7.07 3.25
C ALA A 115 3.91 -6.61 1.91
N GLY A 116 4.59 -6.95 0.81
CA GLY A 116 4.26 -6.53 -0.55
C GLY A 116 4.94 -5.22 -0.97
N GLY A 117 4.84 -4.88 -2.26
CA GLY A 117 5.48 -3.67 -2.80
C GLY A 117 4.93 -2.37 -2.23
N GLY A 118 3.64 -2.32 -1.90
CA GLY A 118 3.01 -1.15 -1.26
C GLY A 118 3.56 -0.85 0.13
N ALA A 119 4.12 -1.84 0.83
CA ALA A 119 4.76 -1.66 2.14
C ALA A 119 6.02 -0.76 2.07
N LEU A 120 6.59 -0.58 0.88
CA LEU A 120 7.78 0.24 0.66
C LEU A 120 7.48 1.73 0.52
N LEU A 121 6.19 2.14 0.56
CA LEU A 121 5.83 3.54 0.58
C LEU A 121 6.41 4.21 1.84
N GLN A 122 7.18 5.27 1.64
CA GLN A 122 7.94 5.90 2.72
C GLN A 122 6.98 6.43 3.80
N GLY A 123 7.24 6.11 5.07
CA GLY A 123 6.39 6.60 6.15
C GLY A 123 5.12 5.79 6.38
N LEU A 124 4.81 4.75 5.59
CA LEU A 124 3.55 3.99 5.76
C LEU A 124 3.50 3.25 7.10
N ALA A 125 4.60 2.63 7.50
CA ALA A 125 4.69 1.96 8.80
C ALA A 125 4.50 2.97 9.95
N GLN A 126 5.17 4.12 9.88
CA GLN A 126 5.07 5.20 10.86
C GLN A 126 3.63 5.75 10.94
N ARG A 127 3.01 6.00 9.78
CA ARG A 127 1.63 6.46 9.69
C ARG A 127 0.65 5.47 10.33
N LEU A 128 0.80 4.17 10.03
CA LEU A 128 -0.02 3.13 10.64
C LEU A 128 0.23 2.98 12.14
N GLN A 129 1.47 3.12 12.60
CA GLN A 129 1.82 3.08 14.02
C GLN A 129 1.15 4.21 14.79
N ASP A 130 1.13 5.43 14.26
CA ASP A 130 0.45 6.56 14.90
C ASP A 130 -1.08 6.36 14.97
N GLU A 131 -1.66 5.79 13.91
CA GLU A 131 -3.11 5.57 13.80
C GLU A 131 -3.63 4.37 14.62
N THR A 132 -2.83 3.30 14.71
CA THR A 132 -3.20 2.05 15.40
C THR A 132 -2.68 2.00 16.84
N ARG A 133 -1.68 2.82 17.17
CA ARG A 133 -0.93 2.78 18.45
C ARG A 133 -0.26 1.42 18.72
N MET A 134 0.01 0.66 17.67
CA MET A 134 0.72 -0.62 17.73
C MET A 134 2.07 -0.48 17.00
N HIS A 135 3.05 -1.30 17.37
CA HIS A 135 4.29 -1.37 16.60
C HIS A 135 4.00 -1.84 15.19
N VAL A 136 4.54 -1.16 14.18
CA VAL A 136 4.40 -1.54 12.78
C VAL A 136 5.77 -1.60 12.14
N TYR A 137 6.08 -2.71 11.47
CA TYR A 137 7.36 -2.90 10.79
C TYR A 137 7.18 -3.53 9.42
N VAL A 138 8.08 -3.20 8.51
CA VAL A 138 8.12 -3.78 7.16
C VAL A 138 8.92 -5.08 7.24
N ALA A 139 8.42 -6.15 6.63
CA ALA A 139 9.13 -7.41 6.53
C ALA A 139 10.49 -7.23 5.82
N ASP A 140 11.49 -8.05 6.17
CA ASP A 140 12.85 -7.95 5.58
C ASP A 140 12.86 -8.06 4.05
N ASN A 141 11.96 -8.87 3.51
CA ASN A 141 11.85 -9.15 2.08
C ASN A 141 10.40 -9.00 1.62
N PRO A 142 9.85 -7.77 1.61
CA PRO A 142 8.41 -7.56 1.46
C PRO A 142 7.93 -7.92 0.05
N LEU A 143 8.78 -7.77 -0.98
CA LEU A 143 8.48 -8.12 -2.37
C LEU A 143 8.42 -9.63 -2.61
N THR A 144 9.20 -10.42 -1.89
CA THR A 144 9.30 -11.88 -2.10
C THR A 144 8.65 -12.70 -1.00
N ALA A 145 8.14 -12.07 0.06
CA ALA A 145 7.51 -12.74 1.20
C ALA A 145 6.46 -13.78 0.79
N VAL A 146 5.61 -13.44 -0.18
CA VAL A 146 4.54 -14.34 -0.66
C VAL A 146 5.11 -15.59 -1.34
N VAL A 147 6.08 -15.43 -2.25
CA VAL A 147 6.68 -16.56 -2.98
C VAL A 147 7.54 -17.42 -2.06
N MET A 148 8.26 -16.81 -1.11
CA MET A 148 9.03 -17.53 -0.11
C MET A 148 8.14 -18.35 0.82
N GLY A 149 7.06 -17.77 1.35
CA GLY A 149 6.09 -18.50 2.17
C GLY A 149 5.46 -19.67 1.41
N THR A 150 5.16 -19.48 0.12
CA THR A 150 4.67 -20.56 -0.75
C THR A 150 5.70 -21.69 -0.88
N GLY A 151 6.98 -21.35 -1.09
CA GLY A 151 8.08 -22.32 -1.15
C GLY A 151 8.24 -23.12 0.15
N MET A 152 8.19 -22.45 1.30
CA MET A 152 8.30 -23.09 2.63
C MET A 152 7.19 -24.11 2.87
N ILE A 153 5.97 -23.83 2.41
CA ILE A 153 4.85 -24.77 2.50
C ILE A 153 5.09 -25.98 1.60
N LEU A 154 5.59 -25.78 0.38
CA LEU A 154 5.91 -26.85 -0.56
C LEU A 154 7.03 -27.79 -0.07
N GLU A 155 7.99 -27.28 0.70
CA GLU A 155 9.05 -28.09 1.31
C GLU A 155 8.56 -28.96 2.48
N LYS A 156 7.49 -28.56 3.17
CA LYS A 156 6.94 -29.26 4.35
C LYS A 156 5.42 -29.43 4.28
N PRO A 157 4.88 -30.10 3.24
CA PRO A 157 3.44 -30.13 2.98
C PRO A 157 2.64 -30.83 4.09
N GLU A 158 3.21 -31.86 4.73
CA GLU A 158 2.53 -32.60 5.81
C GLU A 158 2.37 -31.77 7.09
N PHE A 159 3.30 -30.85 7.37
CA PHE A 159 3.22 -29.97 8.54
C PHE A 159 2.12 -28.89 8.38
N TYR A 160 1.90 -28.43 7.15
CA TYR A 160 0.93 -27.39 6.83
C TYR A 160 -0.40 -27.92 6.29
N ARG A 161 -0.63 -29.23 6.37
CA ARG A 161 -1.75 -29.92 5.74
C ARG A 161 -3.12 -29.33 6.08
N GLU A 162 -3.31 -28.87 7.32
CA GLU A 162 -4.57 -28.26 7.79
C GLU A 162 -4.80 -26.84 7.23
N THR A 163 -3.75 -26.17 6.76
CA THR A 163 -3.83 -24.85 6.12
C THR A 163 -4.00 -24.92 4.60
N LEU A 164 -3.80 -26.10 4.00
CA LEU A 164 -3.92 -26.31 2.57
C LEU A 164 -5.37 -26.54 2.16
N THR A 165 -5.91 -25.64 1.34
CA THR A 165 -7.22 -25.83 0.72
C THR A 165 -7.14 -26.86 -0.41
N SER A 166 -8.13 -27.75 -0.51
CA SER A 166 -8.26 -28.61 -1.69
C SER A 166 -8.61 -27.78 -2.93
N MET A 167 -8.18 -28.20 -4.12
CA MET A 167 -8.40 -27.46 -5.38
C MET A 167 -9.88 -27.32 -5.78
N GLN A 168 -10.82 -27.92 -5.04
CA GLN A 168 -12.25 -27.77 -5.28
C GLN A 168 -12.77 -26.44 -4.73
N ARG A 169 -12.49 -25.34 -5.42
CA ARG A 169 -13.35 -24.15 -5.32
C ARG A 169 -14.69 -24.50 -5.97
N LYS A 170 -15.73 -24.78 -5.17
CA LYS A 170 -17.10 -24.70 -5.68
C LYS A 170 -17.28 -23.27 -6.20
N SER A 171 -17.48 -23.11 -7.51
CA SER A 171 -17.90 -21.82 -8.09
C SER A 171 -19.09 -21.32 -7.30
N THR A 172 -18.92 -20.21 -6.58
CA THR A 172 -20.05 -19.41 -6.13
C THR A 172 -20.64 -18.78 -7.38
N VAL A 173 -21.53 -19.53 -8.04
CA VAL A 173 -22.43 -19.00 -9.05
C VAL A 173 -23.34 -18.00 -8.31
N ARG A 174 -23.25 -16.73 -8.70
CA ARG A 174 -24.28 -15.73 -8.39
C ARG A 174 -25.52 -15.99 -9.23
#